data_AF-A0A0A6D5C5-F1
#
_entry.id   AF-A0A0A6D5C5-F1
#
_cell.length_a   1.000
_cell.length_b   1.000
_cell.length_c   1.000
_cell.angle_alpha   90.00
_cell.angle_beta   90.00
_cell.angle_gamma   90.00
#
_symmetry.space_group_name_H-M   'P 1'
#
loop_
_entity.id
_entity.type
_entity.pdbx_description
1 polymer ?
#
loop_
_entity_poly.entity_id
_entity_poly.type
_entity_poly.pdbx_seq_one_letter_code
_entity_poly.pdbx_strand_id
1 'polypeptide(L)'
;MKTRKFRSLNLGKLTVVAAISLIIGIWIGAWWWVSNPSDFIKSLTTQPLADTFSSVNALFAGLACAGVLITIYLQMRELSVTADDLKKTAEANTATARAISDTALANGEMARASLKVAIHADERSVLDLFQVYCSQYFQDVKNSSMSVLIPCVASKEYFDFVVSRFFVADQLPLPPSCWGRVSKVTYSKSYEEFIIQEQHHRYKLDELINFFTMLTGRDNACEIILRCDFSYSWWRPLFWMIASQQERRINECPRVRAYATPLYFLKAVKKLDEIYGFEPFSSDAEMWDFIVHHPKIQSYNLDPAHGAHLSRSAV
;
A
#
# COMPACT_ATOMS: atom_id res chain seq x y z
N MET A 1 -48.98 -5.55 19.32
CA MET A 1 -49.49 -4.82 20.50
C MET A 1 -49.34 -3.32 20.25
N LYS A 2 -50.43 -2.58 20.02
CA LYS A 2 -50.40 -1.13 19.70
C LYS A 2 -50.04 -0.33 20.95
N THR A 3 -48.88 0.32 20.95
CA THR A 3 -48.45 1.26 22.00
C THR A 3 -49.36 2.49 21.98
N ARG A 4 -50.29 2.54 22.93
CA ARG A 4 -51.10 3.74 23.21
C ARG A 4 -50.15 4.87 23.62
N LYS A 5 -49.94 5.83 22.71
CA LYS A 5 -49.35 7.13 23.04
C LYS A 5 -50.22 7.79 24.12
N PHE A 6 -49.77 7.74 25.37
CA PHE A 6 -50.32 8.54 26.44
C PHE A 6 -50.08 10.00 26.05
N ARG A 7 -51.17 10.71 25.70
CA ARG A 7 -51.15 12.13 25.39
C ARG A 7 -50.62 12.81 26.67
N SER A 8 -49.40 13.32 26.65
CA SER A 8 -48.84 14.07 27.76
C SER A 8 -49.77 15.24 28.02
N LEU A 9 -50.53 15.18 29.11
CA LEU A 9 -51.21 16.35 29.62
C LEU A 9 -50.12 17.40 29.82
N ASN A 10 -50.23 18.51 29.10
CA ASN A 10 -49.31 19.62 29.24
C ASN A 10 -49.48 20.17 30.65
N LEU A 11 -48.67 19.69 31.59
CA LEU A 11 -48.68 20.09 32.99
C LEU A 11 -48.56 21.62 33.12
N GLY A 12 -47.81 22.25 32.20
CA GLY A 12 -47.73 23.71 32.07
C GLY A 12 -49.03 24.38 31.64
N LYS A 13 -49.85 23.76 30.78
CA LYS A 13 -51.19 24.28 30.47
C LYS A 13 -52.13 24.15 31.67
N LEU A 14 -51.99 23.06 32.44
CA LEU A 14 -52.82 22.82 33.61
C LEU A 14 -52.50 23.82 34.74
N THR A 15 -51.23 24.13 34.99
CA THR A 15 -50.82 25.12 36.02
C THR A 15 -51.22 26.54 35.64
N VAL A 16 -51.11 26.91 34.37
CA VAL A 16 -51.56 28.23 33.86
C VAL A 16 -53.07 28.38 34.02
N VAL A 17 -53.84 27.37 33.62
CA VAL A 17 -55.30 27.38 33.79
C VAL A 17 -55.68 27.46 35.27
N ALA A 18 -55.01 26.68 36.14
CA ALA A 18 -55.28 26.70 37.57
C ALA A 18 -54.98 28.07 38.22
N ALA A 19 -53.87 28.73 37.86
CA ALA A 19 -53.52 30.05 38.39
C ALA A 19 -54.53 31.13 37.97
N ILE A 20 -54.95 31.12 36.70
CA ILE A 20 -55.96 32.06 36.18
C ILE A 20 -57.32 31.80 36.86
N SER A 21 -57.73 30.54 36.97
CA SER A 21 -58.98 30.16 37.65
C SER A 21 -58.97 30.53 39.14
N LEU A 22 -57.83 30.43 39.83
CA LEU A 22 -57.69 30.87 41.22
C LEU A 22 -57.89 32.38 41.34
N ILE A 23 -57.24 33.17 40.49
CA ILE A 23 -57.33 34.64 40.51
C ILE A 23 -58.76 35.10 40.21
N ILE A 24 -59.38 34.53 39.17
CA ILE A 24 -60.79 34.82 38.83
C ILE A 24 -61.72 34.34 39.95
N GLY A 25 -61.46 33.18 40.56
CA GLY A 25 -62.26 32.65 41.66
C GLY A 25 -62.19 33.51 42.92
N ILE A 26 -61.00 33.97 43.31
CA ILE A 26 -60.80 34.91 44.42
C ILE A 26 -61.52 36.23 44.13
N TRP A 27 -61.43 36.71 42.89
CA TRP A 27 -62.11 37.95 42.48
C TRP A 27 -63.64 37.83 42.52
N ILE A 28 -64.20 36.76 41.94
CA ILE A 28 -65.65 36.48 42.00
C ILE A 28 -66.11 36.31 43.45
N GLY A 29 -65.35 35.60 44.29
CA GLY A 29 -65.65 35.40 45.70
C GLY A 29 -65.67 36.71 46.48
N ALA A 30 -64.69 37.59 46.26
CA ALA A 30 -64.67 38.94 46.83
C ALA A 30 -65.87 39.77 46.36
N TRP A 31 -66.24 39.67 45.08
CA TRP A 31 -67.39 40.37 44.52
C TRP A 31 -68.71 39.87 45.11
N TRP A 32 -68.86 38.55 45.28
CA TRP A 32 -70.03 37.94 45.93
C TRP A 32 -70.16 38.34 47.39
N TRP A 33 -69.04 38.39 48.13
CA TRP A 33 -68.99 38.83 49.52
C TRP A 33 -69.36 40.31 49.70
N VAL A 34 -68.93 41.18 48.77
CA VAL A 34 -69.31 42.60 48.77
C VAL A 34 -70.77 42.81 48.34
N SER A 35 -71.29 41.97 47.44
CA SER A 35 -72.67 42.05 46.95
C SER A 35 -73.72 41.59 47.96
N ASN A 36 -73.34 40.76 48.94
CA ASN A 36 -74.18 40.34 50.07
C ASN A 36 -73.61 40.88 51.40
N PRO A 37 -73.73 42.20 51.65
CA PRO A 37 -73.14 42.79 52.84
C PRO A 37 -73.84 42.27 54.10
N SER A 38 -73.10 41.58 54.96
CA SER A 38 -73.51 41.36 56.35
C SER A 38 -73.60 42.70 57.09
N ASP A 39 -74.42 42.76 58.15
CA ASP A 39 -74.67 43.99 58.93
C ASP A 39 -73.38 44.65 59.47
N PHE A 40 -72.28 43.90 59.53
CA PHE A 40 -70.95 44.38 59.90
C PHE A 40 -70.34 45.36 58.89
N ILE A 41 -70.45 45.10 57.58
CA ILE A 41 -69.78 45.91 56.52
C ILE A 41 -70.50 47.25 56.30
N LYS A 42 -71.83 47.27 56.42
CA LYS A 42 -72.64 48.49 56.25
C LYS A 42 -72.31 49.59 57.27
N SER A 43 -71.72 49.24 58.41
CA SER A 43 -71.31 50.22 59.44
C SER A 43 -69.95 50.89 59.16
N LEU A 44 -69.17 50.37 58.21
CA LEU A 44 -67.76 50.76 58.02
C LEU A 44 -67.46 51.55 56.74
N THR A 45 -68.35 51.58 55.73
CA THR A 45 -68.12 52.35 54.49
C THR A 45 -69.39 52.56 53.66
N THR A 46 -69.51 53.72 53.00
CA THR A 46 -70.69 54.17 52.22
C THR A 46 -70.41 54.45 50.74
N GLN A 47 -69.28 54.01 50.15
CA GLN A 47 -68.96 54.29 48.74
C GLN A 47 -69.10 53.05 47.82
N PRO A 48 -70.12 52.96 46.94
CA PRO A 48 -70.37 51.73 46.16
C PRO A 48 -69.77 51.71 44.73
N LEU A 49 -69.40 52.86 44.16
CA LEU A 49 -69.08 52.97 42.71
C LEU A 49 -67.60 53.19 42.37
N ALA A 50 -66.79 53.74 43.30
CA ALA A 50 -65.34 53.93 43.07
C ALA A 50 -64.54 52.63 43.32
N ASP A 51 -64.98 51.80 44.26
CA ASP A 51 -64.34 50.52 44.62
C ASP A 51 -64.50 49.44 43.53
N THR A 52 -65.55 49.53 42.71
CA THR A 52 -65.78 48.59 41.60
C THR A 52 -64.71 48.75 40.51
N PHE A 53 -64.37 49.99 40.12
CA PHE A 53 -63.27 50.24 39.17
C PHE A 53 -61.89 49.89 39.76
N SER A 54 -61.68 50.14 41.05
CA SER A 54 -60.46 49.73 41.77
C SER A 54 -60.28 48.21 41.78
N SER A 55 -61.36 47.45 42.00
CA SER A 55 -61.33 45.97 42.00
C SER A 55 -61.01 45.37 40.64
N VAL A 56 -61.42 46.02 39.55
CA VAL A 56 -61.09 45.60 38.18
C VAL A 56 -59.61 45.87 37.88
N ASN A 57 -59.08 47.02 38.30
CA ASN A 57 -57.64 47.31 38.19
C ASN A 57 -56.79 46.31 39.01
N ALA A 58 -57.26 45.90 40.20
CA ALA A 58 -56.61 44.88 41.01
C ALA A 58 -56.61 43.49 40.32
N LEU A 59 -57.69 43.13 39.62
CA LEU A 59 -57.74 41.91 38.81
C LEU A 59 -56.73 41.96 37.67
N PHE A 60 -56.65 43.06 36.93
CA PHE A 60 -55.67 43.24 35.87
C PHE A 60 -54.23 43.19 36.40
N ALA A 61 -53.95 43.81 37.55
CA ALA A 61 -52.65 43.74 38.20
C ALA A 61 -52.29 42.31 38.66
N GLY A 62 -53.26 41.57 39.22
CA GLY A 62 -53.08 40.17 39.60
C GLY A 62 -52.82 39.25 38.41
N LEU A 63 -53.57 39.40 37.32
CA LEU A 63 -53.36 38.65 36.09
C LEU A 63 -52.03 38.99 35.41
N ALA A 64 -51.62 40.26 35.40
CA ALA A 64 -50.32 40.69 34.90
C ALA A 64 -49.16 40.07 35.70
N CYS A 65 -49.26 40.09 37.04
CA CYS A 65 -48.30 39.44 37.94
C CYS A 65 -48.21 37.93 37.68
N ALA A 66 -49.36 37.26 37.51
CA ALA A 66 -49.39 35.84 37.16
C ALA A 66 -48.71 35.54 35.82
N GLY A 67 -48.90 36.40 34.81
CA GLY A 67 -48.20 36.29 33.52
C GLY A 67 -46.67 36.34 33.65
N VAL A 68 -46.16 37.24 34.51
CA VAL A 68 -44.71 37.34 34.80
C VAL A 68 -44.19 36.10 35.52
N LEU A 69 -44.91 35.61 36.54
CA LEU A 69 -44.50 34.39 37.26
C LEU A 69 -44.48 33.14 36.36
N ILE A 70 -45.47 33.02 35.46
CA ILE A 70 -45.55 31.93 34.48
C ILE A 70 -44.37 32.00 33.50
N THR A 71 -44.03 33.19 33.00
CA THR A 71 -42.91 33.35 32.05
C THR A 71 -41.57 33.01 32.69
N ILE A 72 -41.31 33.46 33.93
CA ILE A 72 -40.12 33.08 34.69
C ILE A 72 -40.06 31.56 34.89
N TYR A 73 -41.18 30.93 35.26
CA TYR A 73 -41.24 29.47 35.44
C TYR A 73 -40.90 28.71 34.15
N LEU A 74 -41.46 29.13 33.01
CA LEU A 74 -41.18 28.51 31.72
C LEU A 74 -39.72 28.70 31.30
N GLN A 75 -39.15 29.89 31.50
CA GLN A 75 -37.74 30.17 31.21
C GLN A 75 -36.79 29.33 32.08
N MET A 76 -37.07 29.20 33.38
CA MET A 76 -36.30 28.32 34.27
C MET A 76 -36.35 26.86 33.81
N ARG A 77 -37.51 26.40 33.36
CA ARG A 77 -37.68 25.04 32.85
C ARG A 77 -36.89 24.84 31.55
N GLU A 78 -36.95 25.77 30.61
CA GLU A 78 -36.17 25.72 29.37
C GLU A 78 -34.66 25.65 29.66
N LEU A 79 -34.16 26.52 30.54
CA LEU A 79 -32.75 26.51 30.96
C LEU A 79 -32.34 25.17 31.58
N SER A 80 -33.19 24.57 32.41
CA SER A 80 -32.90 23.26 33.00
C SER A 80 -32.80 22.15 31.96
N VAL A 81 -33.65 22.19 30.92
CA VAL A 81 -33.64 21.21 29.82
C VAL A 81 -32.41 21.42 28.95
N THR A 82 -32.07 22.67 28.61
CA THR A 82 -30.85 22.99 27.86
C THR A 82 -29.58 22.58 28.60
N ALA A 83 -29.54 22.76 29.93
CA ALA A 83 -28.41 22.31 30.75
C ALA A 83 -28.25 20.78 30.73
N ASP A 84 -29.35 20.04 30.78
CA ASP A 84 -29.32 18.57 30.71
C ASP A 84 -28.88 18.07 29.31
N ASP A 85 -29.35 18.73 28.24
CA ASP A 85 -28.95 18.40 26.86
C ASP A 85 -27.46 18.71 26.60
N LEU A 86 -26.95 19.83 27.12
CA LEU A 86 -25.52 20.16 27.07
C LEU A 86 -24.68 19.13 27.82
N LYS A 87 -25.14 18.69 29.00
CA LYS A 87 -24.47 17.64 29.78
C LYS A 87 -24.39 16.32 29.00
N LYS A 88 -25.51 15.87 28.42
CA LYS A 88 -25.55 14.67 27.57
C LYS A 88 -24.63 14.78 26.36
N THR A 89 -24.57 15.95 25.73
CA THR A 89 -23.70 16.20 24.57
C THR A 89 -22.22 16.20 24.97
N ALA A 90 -21.88 16.78 26.13
CA ALA A 90 -20.52 16.73 26.67
C ALA A 90 -20.10 15.29 26.99
N GLU A 91 -20.96 14.51 27.64
CA GLU A 91 -20.73 13.08 27.92
C GLU A 91 -20.53 12.29 26.63
N ALA A 92 -21.39 12.48 25.62
CA ALA A 92 -21.26 11.84 24.31
C ALA A 92 -19.93 12.21 23.62
N ASN A 93 -19.54 13.49 23.62
CA ASN A 93 -18.29 13.94 23.04
C ASN A 93 -17.06 13.33 23.76
N THR A 94 -17.09 13.22 25.09
CA THR A 94 -16.00 12.56 25.83
C THR A 94 -15.91 11.07 25.52
N ALA A 95 -17.05 10.38 25.36
CA ALA A 95 -17.08 8.98 24.95
C ALA A 95 -16.55 8.81 23.52
N THR A 96 -16.91 9.69 22.59
CA THR A 96 -16.38 9.70 21.22
C THR A 96 -14.88 9.97 21.19
N ALA A 97 -14.39 10.95 21.97
CA ALA A 97 -12.96 11.25 22.04
C ALA A 97 -12.14 10.05 22.56
N ARG A 98 -12.67 9.33 23.56
CA ARG A 98 -12.07 8.07 24.04
C ARG A 98 -12.07 7.00 22.95
N ALA A 99 -13.19 6.77 22.28
CA ALA A 99 -13.28 5.80 21.19
C ALA A 99 -12.33 6.12 20.02
N ILE A 100 -12.15 7.40 19.69
CA ILE A 100 -11.16 7.85 18.69
C ILE A 100 -9.73 7.58 19.18
N SER A 101 -9.44 7.84 20.45
CA SER A 101 -8.13 7.55 21.03
C SER A 101 -7.82 6.05 21.02
N ASP A 102 -8.78 5.21 21.40
CA ASP A 102 -8.62 3.76 21.45
C ASP A 102 -8.44 3.17 20.04
N THR A 103 -9.19 3.69 19.06
CA THR A 103 -9.02 3.28 17.65
C THR A 103 -7.68 3.74 17.07
N ALA A 104 -7.19 4.93 17.42
CA ALA A 104 -5.86 5.38 17.02
C ALA A 104 -4.74 4.49 17.61
N LEU A 105 -4.87 4.08 18.88
CA LEU A 105 -3.96 3.13 19.52
C LEU A 105 -3.95 1.78 18.79
N ALA A 106 -5.13 1.21 18.55
CA ALA A 106 -5.29 -0.07 17.85
C ALA A 106 -4.70 -0.02 16.43
N ASN A 107 -4.91 1.06 15.68
CA ASN A 107 -4.32 1.25 14.35
C ASN A 107 -2.78 1.33 14.43
N GLY A 108 -2.24 1.98 15.46
CA GLY A 108 -0.80 2.04 15.71
C GLY A 108 -0.19 0.67 16.02
N GLU A 109 -0.89 -0.17 16.79
CA GLU A 109 -0.49 -1.55 17.07
C GLU A 109 -0.53 -2.43 15.82
N MET A 110 -1.60 -2.33 15.02
CA MET A 110 -1.72 -3.04 13.75
C MET A 110 -0.59 -2.66 12.79
N ALA A 111 -0.28 -1.37 12.63
CA ALA A 111 0.82 -0.92 11.78
C ALA A 111 2.17 -1.52 12.21
N ARG A 112 2.44 -1.58 13.53
CA ARG A 112 3.65 -2.23 14.08
C ARG A 112 3.66 -3.73 13.82
N ALA A 113 2.53 -4.41 13.95
CA ALA A 113 2.43 -5.84 13.65
C ALA A 113 2.65 -6.12 12.15
N SER A 114 2.04 -5.33 11.26
CA SER A 114 2.26 -5.40 9.81
C SER A 114 3.71 -5.20 9.43
N LEU A 115 4.42 -4.25 10.06
CA LEU A 115 5.85 -4.04 9.83
C LEU A 115 6.68 -5.27 10.24
N LYS A 116 6.40 -5.87 11.41
CA LYS A 116 7.09 -7.09 11.85
C LYS A 116 6.84 -8.26 10.88
N VAL A 117 5.62 -8.41 10.38
CA VAL A 117 5.27 -9.44 9.39
C VAL A 117 6.03 -9.23 8.08
N ALA A 118 6.16 -7.98 7.62
CA ALA A 118 6.95 -7.65 6.43
C ALA A 118 8.43 -8.02 6.61
N ILE A 119 9.04 -7.62 7.72
CA ILE A 119 10.44 -7.96 8.05
C ILE A 119 10.65 -9.49 8.06
N HIS A 120 9.76 -10.24 8.72
CA HIS A 120 9.86 -11.71 8.74
C HIS A 120 9.65 -12.34 7.35
N ALA A 121 8.84 -11.73 6.48
CA ALA A 121 8.67 -12.18 5.11
C ALA A 121 9.95 -11.97 4.27
N ASP A 122 10.68 -10.88 4.52
CA ASP A 122 11.99 -10.62 3.90
C ASP A 122 13.05 -11.61 4.39
N GLU A 123 13.14 -11.84 5.71
CA GLU A 123 14.04 -12.85 6.29
C GLU A 123 13.77 -14.24 5.71
N ARG A 124 12.49 -14.63 5.60
CA ARG A 124 12.11 -15.89 4.97
C ARG A 124 12.51 -15.94 3.51
N SER A 125 12.32 -14.85 2.76
CA SER A 125 12.72 -14.78 1.35
C SER A 125 14.24 -14.94 1.17
N VAL A 126 15.04 -14.40 2.08
CA VAL A 126 16.51 -14.58 2.09
C VAL A 126 16.86 -16.05 2.35
N LEU A 127 16.24 -16.67 3.37
CA LEU A 127 16.46 -18.07 3.69
C LEU A 127 16.05 -19.00 2.54
N ASP A 128 14.91 -18.73 1.89
CA ASP A 128 14.43 -19.48 0.73
C ASP A 128 15.39 -19.33 -0.45
N LEU A 129 15.89 -18.12 -0.74
CA LEU A 129 16.90 -17.90 -1.78
C LEU A 129 18.19 -18.66 -1.48
N PHE A 130 18.66 -18.61 -0.23
CA PHE A 130 19.84 -19.34 0.21
C PHE A 130 19.66 -20.86 0.04
N GLN A 131 18.50 -21.40 0.43
CA GLN A 131 18.17 -22.82 0.23
C GLN A 131 18.15 -23.19 -1.26
N VAL A 132 17.59 -22.34 -2.12
CA VAL A 132 17.62 -22.53 -3.58
C VAL A 132 19.06 -22.58 -4.07
N TYR A 133 19.90 -21.61 -3.68
CA TYR A 133 21.31 -21.59 -4.06
C TYR A 133 22.06 -22.85 -3.61
N CYS A 134 21.79 -23.36 -2.42
CA CYS A 134 22.41 -24.57 -1.91
C CYS A 134 21.79 -25.88 -2.43
N SER A 135 20.65 -25.81 -3.12
CA SER A 135 19.97 -27.01 -3.61
C SER A 135 20.78 -27.72 -4.70
N GLN A 136 20.75 -29.05 -4.71
CA GLN A 136 21.40 -29.86 -5.75
C GLN A 136 20.94 -29.45 -7.15
N TYR A 137 19.62 -29.24 -7.30
CA TYR A 137 19.01 -28.80 -8.55
C TYR A 137 19.65 -27.50 -9.08
N PHE A 138 19.76 -26.47 -8.24
CA PHE A 138 20.30 -25.19 -8.69
C PHE A 138 21.81 -25.24 -8.90
N GLN A 139 22.54 -26.07 -8.15
CA GLN A 139 23.95 -26.32 -8.43
C GLN A 139 24.13 -26.99 -9.80
N ASP A 140 23.25 -27.91 -10.19
CA ASP A 140 23.24 -28.51 -11.53
C ASP A 140 22.92 -27.48 -12.62
N VAL A 141 21.98 -26.56 -12.35
CA VAL A 141 21.67 -25.41 -13.23
C VAL A 141 22.93 -24.54 -13.43
N LYS A 142 23.63 -24.18 -12.36
CA LYS A 142 24.87 -23.38 -12.42
C LYS A 142 25.97 -24.10 -13.21
N ASN A 143 26.22 -25.37 -12.90
CA ASN A 143 27.25 -26.17 -13.56
C ASN A 143 26.97 -26.33 -15.05
N SER A 144 25.72 -26.66 -15.41
CA SER A 144 25.28 -26.78 -16.79
C SER A 144 25.38 -25.45 -17.54
N SER A 145 25.00 -24.35 -16.90
CA SER A 145 25.12 -23.01 -17.49
C SER A 145 26.58 -22.64 -17.77
N MET A 146 27.50 -22.98 -16.85
CA MET A 146 28.93 -22.79 -17.07
C MET A 146 29.47 -23.65 -18.22
N SER A 147 28.99 -24.89 -18.37
CA SER A 147 29.31 -25.75 -19.51
C SER A 147 28.84 -25.19 -20.87
N VAL A 148 28.02 -24.14 -20.89
CA VAL A 148 27.67 -23.37 -22.10
C VAL A 148 28.46 -22.07 -22.17
N LEU A 149 28.47 -21.28 -21.09
CA LEU A 149 29.05 -19.94 -21.08
C LEU A 149 30.57 -19.94 -21.25
N ILE A 150 31.28 -20.91 -20.68
CA ILE A 150 32.75 -21.00 -20.83
C ILE A 150 33.13 -21.30 -22.29
N PRO A 151 32.54 -22.30 -22.98
CA PRO A 151 32.74 -22.47 -24.41
C PRO A 151 32.33 -21.26 -25.27
N CYS A 152 31.33 -20.48 -24.86
CA CYS A 152 30.98 -19.22 -25.52
C CYS A 152 32.12 -18.21 -25.49
N VAL A 153 32.85 -18.12 -24.38
CA VAL A 153 34.06 -17.28 -24.29
C VAL A 153 35.15 -17.80 -25.23
N ALA A 154 35.35 -19.12 -25.24
CA ALA A 154 36.41 -19.74 -26.02
C ALA A 154 36.16 -19.73 -27.53
N SER A 155 34.92 -19.62 -28.02
CA SER A 155 34.60 -19.64 -29.44
C SER A 155 33.49 -18.65 -29.80
N LYS A 156 33.80 -17.69 -30.67
CA LYS A 156 32.81 -16.72 -31.18
C LYS A 156 31.70 -17.41 -31.99
N GLU A 157 32.06 -18.40 -32.80
CA GLU A 157 31.11 -19.15 -33.62
C GLU A 157 30.10 -19.92 -32.76
N TYR A 158 30.58 -20.59 -31.69
CA TYR A 158 29.71 -21.27 -30.75
C TYR A 158 28.83 -20.29 -29.97
N PHE A 159 29.38 -19.14 -29.57
CA PHE A 159 28.61 -18.09 -28.91
C PHE A 159 27.48 -17.55 -29.79
N ASP A 160 27.74 -17.29 -31.07
CA ASP A 160 26.70 -16.85 -32.00
C ASP A 160 25.63 -17.92 -32.20
N PHE A 161 26.03 -19.18 -32.28
CA PHE A 161 25.11 -20.30 -32.25
C PHE A 161 24.23 -20.25 -31.00
N VAL A 162 24.79 -20.24 -29.79
CA VAL A 162 24.02 -20.21 -28.53
C VAL A 162 23.07 -19.01 -28.49
N VAL A 163 23.53 -17.81 -28.82
CA VAL A 163 22.69 -16.60 -28.79
C VAL A 163 21.54 -16.71 -29.79
N SER A 164 21.78 -17.28 -30.97
CA SER A 164 20.72 -17.50 -31.96
C SER A 164 19.61 -18.43 -31.44
N ARG A 165 19.92 -19.35 -30.51
CA ARG A 165 18.94 -20.29 -29.95
C ARG A 165 17.96 -19.65 -28.96
N PHE A 166 18.21 -18.44 -28.49
CA PHE A 166 17.23 -17.67 -27.69
C PHE A 166 16.11 -17.06 -28.54
N PHE A 167 16.23 -17.12 -29.87
CA PHE A 167 15.25 -16.56 -30.79
C PHE A 167 14.62 -17.68 -31.62
N VAL A 168 13.35 -17.49 -31.98
CA VAL A 168 12.64 -18.44 -32.84
C VAL A 168 13.04 -18.30 -34.32
N ALA A 169 13.45 -17.09 -34.73
CA ALA A 169 13.86 -16.79 -36.09
C ALA A 169 15.38 -16.82 -36.27
N ASP A 170 15.81 -17.22 -37.47
CA ASP A 170 17.20 -17.22 -37.92
C ASP A 170 18.17 -17.93 -36.95
N GLN A 171 17.79 -19.11 -36.46
CA GLN A 171 18.66 -19.96 -35.64
C GLN A 171 19.83 -20.48 -36.47
N LEU A 172 21.05 -20.37 -35.92
CA LEU A 172 22.26 -20.87 -36.56
C LEU A 172 22.44 -22.38 -36.26
N PRO A 173 23.05 -23.15 -37.17
CA PRO A 173 23.51 -24.50 -36.87
C PRO A 173 24.77 -24.46 -35.99
N LEU A 174 25.02 -25.51 -35.21
CA LEU A 174 26.24 -25.66 -34.43
C LEU A 174 27.43 -25.92 -35.38
N PRO A 175 28.41 -25.00 -35.49
CA PRO A 175 29.48 -25.14 -36.48
C PRO A 175 30.56 -26.12 -36.00
N PRO A 176 30.92 -27.17 -36.78
CA PRO A 176 31.97 -28.12 -36.37
C PRO A 176 33.35 -27.49 -36.16
N SER A 177 33.63 -26.35 -36.82
CA SER A 177 34.85 -25.56 -36.66
C SER A 177 35.07 -25.04 -35.25
N CYS A 178 33.99 -24.87 -34.45
CA CYS A 178 34.13 -24.39 -33.07
C CYS A 178 34.84 -25.40 -32.15
N TRP A 179 34.81 -26.70 -32.49
CA TRP A 179 35.32 -27.77 -31.65
C TRP A 179 36.80 -27.61 -31.27
N GLY A 180 37.63 -27.10 -32.20
CA GLY A 180 39.05 -26.89 -31.94
C GLY A 180 39.33 -25.91 -30.79
N ARG A 181 38.43 -24.97 -30.52
CA ARG A 181 38.51 -24.05 -29.37
C ARG A 181 37.70 -24.57 -28.18
N VAL A 182 36.50 -25.08 -28.42
CA VAL A 182 35.59 -25.60 -27.37
C VAL A 182 36.21 -26.77 -26.61
N SER A 183 36.88 -27.70 -27.29
CA SER A 183 37.56 -28.87 -26.69
C SER A 183 38.62 -28.52 -25.65
N LYS A 184 39.15 -27.29 -25.66
CA LYS A 184 40.16 -26.82 -24.70
C LYS A 184 39.58 -26.42 -23.36
N VAL A 185 38.26 -26.22 -23.28
CA VAL A 185 37.60 -25.65 -22.08
C VAL A 185 36.35 -26.42 -21.64
N THR A 186 35.85 -27.33 -22.48
CA THR A 186 34.72 -28.20 -22.14
C THR A 186 35.17 -29.46 -21.39
N TYR A 187 34.23 -30.11 -20.71
CA TYR A 187 34.43 -31.43 -20.08
C TYR A 187 34.12 -32.60 -21.03
N SER A 188 33.46 -32.34 -22.17
CA SER A 188 33.12 -33.38 -23.15
C SER A 188 34.38 -33.93 -23.83
N LYS A 189 34.47 -35.25 -23.99
CA LYS A 189 35.67 -35.93 -24.52
C LYS A 189 35.72 -35.93 -26.05
N SER A 190 34.57 -35.80 -26.70
CA SER A 190 34.46 -35.74 -28.16
C SER A 190 33.41 -34.73 -28.60
N TYR A 191 33.44 -34.37 -29.89
CA TYR A 191 32.47 -33.46 -30.47
C TYR A 191 31.05 -34.05 -30.46
N GLU A 192 30.94 -35.37 -30.66
CA GLU A 192 29.67 -36.10 -30.61
C GLU A 192 29.07 -36.07 -29.20
N GLU A 193 29.88 -36.29 -28.17
CA GLU A 193 29.45 -36.17 -26.78
C GLU A 193 28.99 -34.74 -26.46
N PHE A 194 29.75 -33.74 -26.94
CA PHE A 194 29.43 -32.33 -26.76
C PHE A 194 28.07 -31.98 -27.38
N ILE A 195 27.80 -32.41 -28.61
CA ILE A 195 26.51 -32.17 -29.28
C ILE A 195 25.34 -32.71 -28.45
N ILE A 196 25.47 -33.93 -27.93
CA ILE A 196 24.41 -34.57 -27.14
C ILE A 196 24.13 -33.78 -25.85
N GLN A 197 25.18 -33.29 -25.20
CA GLN A 197 25.07 -32.57 -23.93
C GLN A 197 24.70 -31.09 -24.10
N GLU A 198 25.07 -30.46 -25.22
CA GLU A 198 24.91 -29.02 -25.47
C GLU A 198 23.47 -28.57 -25.24
N GLN A 199 22.52 -29.25 -25.86
CA GLN A 199 21.12 -28.85 -25.80
C GLN A 199 20.58 -28.90 -24.36
N HIS A 200 20.94 -29.96 -23.62
CA HIS A 200 20.55 -30.12 -22.22
C HIS A 200 21.13 -29.00 -21.36
N HIS A 201 22.43 -28.71 -21.52
CA HIS A 201 23.07 -27.64 -20.77
C HIS A 201 22.52 -26.26 -21.10
N ARG A 202 22.18 -26.00 -22.37
CA ARG A 202 21.61 -24.73 -22.81
C ARG A 202 20.20 -24.49 -22.27
N TYR A 203 19.40 -25.54 -22.06
CA TYR A 203 18.12 -25.39 -21.35
C TYR A 203 18.31 -24.97 -19.89
N LYS A 204 19.36 -25.45 -19.23
CA LYS A 204 19.72 -24.99 -17.89
C LYS A 204 20.22 -23.54 -17.88
N LEU A 205 20.90 -23.09 -18.93
CA LEU A 205 21.22 -21.67 -19.08
C LEU A 205 19.97 -20.80 -19.20
N ASP A 206 18.94 -21.26 -19.93
CA ASP A 206 17.65 -20.55 -20.01
C ASP A 206 16.95 -20.49 -18.64
N GLU A 207 16.95 -21.60 -17.89
CA GLU A 207 16.45 -21.62 -16.51
C GLU A 207 17.19 -20.61 -15.61
N LEU A 208 18.51 -20.48 -15.73
CA LEU A 208 19.32 -19.51 -14.97
C LEU A 208 18.96 -18.06 -15.35
N ILE A 209 18.81 -17.77 -16.64
CA ILE A 209 18.41 -16.44 -17.14
C ILE A 209 17.02 -16.06 -16.62
N ASN A 210 16.07 -17.00 -16.71
CA ASN A 210 14.71 -16.80 -16.21
C ASN A 210 14.68 -16.62 -14.69
N PHE A 211 15.47 -17.41 -13.96
CA PHE A 211 15.63 -17.27 -12.52
C PHE A 211 16.06 -15.85 -12.13
N PHE A 212 17.13 -15.32 -12.73
CA PHE A 212 17.58 -13.95 -12.42
C PHE A 212 16.62 -12.87 -12.92
N THR A 213 15.95 -13.09 -14.03
CA THR A 213 14.91 -12.18 -14.52
C THR A 213 13.76 -12.06 -13.52
N MET A 214 13.27 -13.18 -12.99
CA MET A 214 12.22 -13.19 -11.96
C MET A 214 12.73 -12.62 -10.64
N LEU A 215 13.94 -12.99 -10.22
CA LEU A 215 14.51 -12.58 -8.93
C LEU A 215 14.73 -11.06 -8.88
N THR A 216 15.28 -10.49 -9.96
CA THR A 216 15.48 -9.04 -10.08
C THR A 216 14.17 -8.28 -10.30
N GLY A 217 13.10 -8.94 -10.75
CA GLY A 217 11.78 -8.34 -10.90
C GLY A 217 11.04 -8.05 -9.58
N ARG A 218 11.51 -8.57 -8.45
CA ARG A 218 10.89 -8.36 -7.12
C ARG A 218 11.16 -6.94 -6.58
N ASP A 219 10.20 -6.40 -5.83
CA ASP A 219 10.32 -5.08 -5.20
C ASP A 219 11.46 -5.02 -4.17
N ASN A 220 11.61 -6.09 -3.37
CA ASN A 220 12.65 -6.24 -2.35
C ASN A 220 13.90 -6.98 -2.86
N ALA A 221 14.11 -7.06 -4.19
CA ALA A 221 15.20 -7.84 -4.79
C ALA A 221 16.59 -7.45 -4.25
N CYS A 222 16.83 -6.15 -4.03
CA CYS A 222 18.11 -5.66 -3.53
C CYS A 222 18.45 -6.23 -2.14
N GLU A 223 17.49 -6.16 -1.21
CA GLU A 223 17.69 -6.62 0.17
C GLU A 223 17.89 -8.13 0.27
N ILE A 224 17.22 -8.88 -0.62
CA ILE A 224 17.32 -10.34 -0.67
C ILE A 224 18.65 -10.77 -1.31
N ILE A 225 18.93 -10.30 -2.53
CA ILE A 225 20.08 -10.76 -3.32
C ILE A 225 21.39 -10.37 -2.64
N LEU A 226 21.53 -9.15 -2.11
CA LEU A 226 22.77 -8.68 -1.49
C LEU A 226 23.21 -9.55 -0.31
N ARG A 227 22.27 -10.21 0.37
CA ARG A 227 22.54 -11.11 1.50
C ARG A 227 22.95 -12.52 1.08
N CYS A 228 22.85 -12.87 -0.20
CA CYS A 228 23.21 -14.19 -0.72
C CYS A 228 24.35 -14.06 -1.75
N ASP A 229 25.55 -14.52 -1.40
CA ASP A 229 26.69 -14.47 -2.31
C ASP A 229 26.53 -15.49 -3.47
N PHE A 230 26.26 -14.98 -4.68
CA PHE A 230 26.26 -15.75 -5.93
C PHE A 230 27.65 -15.78 -6.61
N SER A 231 28.65 -15.12 -6.02
CA SER A 231 29.94 -14.81 -6.64
C SER A 231 29.78 -14.06 -7.95
N TYR A 232 28.93 -13.03 -7.94
CA TYR A 232 28.47 -12.34 -9.15
C TYR A 232 29.61 -11.77 -10.01
N SER A 233 30.71 -11.32 -9.41
CA SER A 233 31.90 -10.86 -10.16
C SER A 233 32.43 -11.90 -11.16
N TRP A 234 32.27 -13.19 -10.86
CA TRP A 234 32.64 -14.27 -11.78
C TRP A 234 31.64 -14.38 -12.96
N TRP A 235 30.35 -14.24 -12.68
CA TRP A 235 29.28 -14.38 -13.67
C TRP A 235 29.06 -13.13 -14.52
N ARG A 236 29.36 -11.95 -13.96
CA ARG A 236 29.15 -10.63 -14.55
C ARG A 236 29.61 -10.54 -16.01
N PRO A 237 30.88 -10.84 -16.37
CA PRO A 237 31.30 -10.73 -17.78
C PRO A 237 30.54 -11.70 -18.69
N LEU A 238 30.22 -12.91 -18.24
CA LEU A 238 29.49 -13.90 -19.04
C LEU A 238 28.04 -13.48 -19.31
N PHE A 239 27.38 -12.92 -18.29
CA PHE A 239 26.02 -12.41 -18.39
C PHE A 239 25.95 -11.21 -19.33
N TRP A 240 26.88 -10.25 -19.18
CA TRP A 240 26.99 -9.09 -20.06
C TRP A 240 27.25 -9.48 -21.51
N MET A 241 28.13 -10.46 -21.78
CA MET A 241 28.36 -10.97 -23.14
C MET A 241 27.06 -11.43 -23.79
N ILE A 242 26.32 -12.34 -23.15
CA ILE A 242 25.06 -12.89 -23.70
C ILE A 242 24.01 -11.78 -23.86
N ALA A 243 23.80 -10.96 -22.83
CA ALA A 243 22.78 -9.92 -22.83
C ALA A 243 23.01 -8.86 -23.90
N SER A 244 24.26 -8.37 -24.05
CA SER A 244 24.64 -7.42 -25.11
C SER A 244 24.47 -8.04 -26.50
N GLN A 245 24.86 -9.31 -26.69
CA GLN A 245 24.74 -9.95 -27.99
C GLN A 245 23.28 -10.25 -28.39
N GLN A 246 22.40 -10.55 -27.43
CA GLN A 246 20.96 -10.64 -27.67
C GLN A 246 20.39 -9.30 -28.19
N GLU A 247 20.80 -8.18 -27.57
CA GLU A 247 20.40 -6.83 -28.00
C GLU A 247 20.88 -6.51 -29.41
N ARG A 248 22.17 -6.75 -29.69
CA ARG A 248 22.72 -6.55 -31.04
C ARG A 248 21.97 -7.37 -32.09
N ARG A 249 21.68 -8.64 -31.83
CA ARG A 249 20.98 -9.50 -32.79
C ARG A 249 19.58 -8.98 -33.12
N ILE A 250 18.82 -8.49 -32.14
CA ILE A 250 17.52 -7.84 -32.39
C ILE A 250 17.69 -6.55 -33.21
N ASN A 251 18.76 -5.80 -32.95
CA ASN A 251 19.04 -4.54 -33.65
C ASN A 251 19.49 -4.75 -35.10
N GLU A 252 20.24 -5.82 -35.37
CA GLU A 252 20.81 -6.11 -36.69
C GLU A 252 19.90 -6.97 -37.58
N CYS A 253 19.02 -7.79 -37.00
CA CYS A 253 18.18 -8.73 -37.75
C CYS A 253 16.68 -8.35 -37.68
N PRO A 254 16.09 -7.73 -38.72
CA PRO A 254 14.68 -7.33 -38.72
C PRO A 254 13.71 -8.51 -38.51
N ARG A 255 14.03 -9.69 -39.05
CA ARG A 255 13.21 -10.89 -38.88
C ARG A 255 13.25 -11.42 -37.46
N VAL A 256 14.41 -11.38 -36.79
CA VAL A 256 14.51 -11.70 -35.35
C VAL A 256 13.66 -10.72 -34.54
N ARG A 257 13.78 -9.41 -34.81
CA ARG A 257 12.99 -8.38 -34.12
C ARG A 257 11.48 -8.60 -34.23
N ALA A 258 10.99 -9.05 -35.40
CA ALA A 258 9.58 -9.29 -35.62
C ALA A 258 8.96 -10.37 -34.71
N TYR A 259 9.78 -11.31 -34.22
CA TYR A 259 9.33 -12.42 -33.37
C TYR A 259 9.98 -12.46 -31.99
N ALA A 260 10.79 -11.46 -31.65
CA ALA A 260 11.48 -11.41 -30.37
C ALA A 260 10.54 -10.93 -29.25
N THR A 261 10.68 -11.52 -28.08
CA THR A 261 10.13 -10.98 -26.83
C THR A 261 11.02 -9.85 -26.32
N PRO A 262 10.53 -9.00 -25.38
CA PRO A 262 11.38 -8.00 -24.76
C PRO A 262 12.63 -8.62 -24.10
N LEU A 263 13.77 -7.95 -24.24
CA LEU A 263 15.03 -8.39 -23.66
C LEU A 263 15.09 -8.12 -22.15
N TYR A 264 14.44 -8.98 -21.37
CA TYR A 264 14.43 -8.88 -19.92
C TYR A 264 15.79 -9.16 -19.30
N PHE A 265 16.62 -10.01 -19.92
CA PHE A 265 17.89 -10.39 -19.34
C PHE A 265 18.88 -9.22 -19.25
N LEU A 266 18.97 -8.36 -20.27
CA LEU A 266 19.81 -7.15 -20.18
C LEU A 266 19.38 -6.23 -19.04
N LYS A 267 18.07 -6.06 -18.83
CA LYS A 267 17.55 -5.29 -17.69
C LYS A 267 17.91 -5.96 -16.36
N ALA A 268 17.79 -7.28 -16.28
CA ALA A 268 18.17 -8.05 -15.10
C ALA A 268 19.66 -7.91 -14.79
N VAL A 269 20.54 -7.97 -15.80
CA VAL A 269 21.99 -7.82 -15.62
C VAL A 269 22.35 -6.42 -15.13
N LYS A 270 21.74 -5.35 -15.68
CA LYS A 270 21.93 -3.98 -15.16
C LYS A 270 21.51 -3.86 -13.70
N LYS A 271 20.36 -4.43 -13.33
CA LYS A 271 19.89 -4.43 -11.94
C LYS A 271 20.78 -5.28 -11.02
N LEU A 272 21.35 -6.39 -11.51
CA LEU A 272 22.33 -7.17 -10.74
C LEU A 272 23.62 -6.37 -10.51
N ASP A 273 24.12 -5.65 -11.51
CA ASP A 273 25.26 -4.73 -11.34
C ASP A 273 24.98 -3.75 -10.19
N GLU A 274 23.85 -3.03 -10.25
CA GLU A 274 23.45 -2.08 -9.20
C GLU A 274 23.37 -2.73 -7.81
N ILE A 275 22.75 -3.90 -7.70
CA ILE A 275 22.57 -4.62 -6.43
C ILE A 275 23.92 -5.05 -5.84
N TYR A 276 24.84 -5.55 -6.67
CA TYR A 276 26.17 -5.98 -6.22
C TYR A 276 27.19 -4.83 -6.12
N GLY A 277 26.75 -3.58 -6.30
CA GLY A 277 27.59 -2.39 -6.13
C GLY A 277 28.50 -2.08 -7.32
N PHE A 278 28.17 -2.59 -8.51
CA PHE A 278 28.82 -2.22 -9.77
C PHE A 278 27.99 -1.17 -10.51
N GLU A 279 28.66 -0.29 -11.25
CA GLU A 279 27.99 0.55 -12.23
C GLU A 279 27.74 -0.26 -13.52
N PRO A 280 26.51 -0.27 -14.05
CA PRO A 280 26.24 -0.85 -15.35
C PRO A 280 27.06 -0.17 -16.45
N PHE A 281 27.58 -0.95 -17.40
CA PHE A 281 28.38 -0.40 -18.49
C PHE A 281 27.58 0.61 -19.32
N SER A 282 28.21 1.74 -19.62
CA SER A 282 27.61 2.82 -20.40
C SER A 282 27.78 2.62 -21.91
N SER A 283 28.76 1.79 -22.31
CA SER A 283 29.03 1.49 -23.72
C SER A 283 29.54 0.07 -23.93
N ASP A 284 29.40 -0.43 -25.15
CA ASP A 284 29.99 -1.70 -25.57
C ASP A 284 31.52 -1.71 -25.44
N ALA A 285 32.20 -0.60 -25.73
CA ALA A 285 33.66 -0.50 -25.65
C ALA A 285 34.15 -0.70 -24.21
N GLU A 286 33.51 -0.03 -23.25
CA GLU A 286 33.80 -0.16 -21.82
C GLU A 286 33.54 -1.60 -21.32
N MET A 287 32.41 -2.19 -21.70
CA MET A 287 32.06 -3.58 -21.36
C MET A 287 33.14 -4.55 -21.86
N TRP A 288 33.59 -4.41 -23.12
CA TRP A 288 34.58 -5.31 -23.70
C TRP A 288 35.99 -5.09 -23.15
N ASP A 289 36.36 -3.85 -22.83
CA ASP A 289 37.62 -3.57 -22.11
C ASP A 289 37.65 -4.31 -20.77
N PHE A 290 36.56 -4.25 -20.00
CA PHE A 290 36.42 -5.02 -18.77
C PHE A 290 36.52 -6.54 -19.02
N ILE A 291 35.77 -7.07 -20.01
CA ILE A 291 35.72 -8.52 -20.31
C ILE A 291 37.10 -9.06 -20.68
N VAL A 292 37.83 -8.39 -21.58
CA VAL A 292 39.14 -8.86 -22.09
C VAL A 292 40.21 -8.88 -20.99
N HIS A 293 40.14 -7.93 -20.05
CA HIS A 293 41.06 -7.86 -18.92
C HIS A 293 40.60 -8.67 -17.69
N HIS A 294 39.41 -9.28 -17.74
CA HIS A 294 38.88 -10.03 -16.60
C HIS A 294 39.64 -11.35 -16.36
N PRO A 295 40.22 -11.61 -15.16
CA PRO A 295 41.10 -12.75 -14.92
C PRO A 295 40.47 -14.12 -15.24
N LYS A 296 39.19 -14.29 -14.93
CA LYS A 296 38.48 -15.55 -15.25
C LYS A 296 38.25 -15.72 -16.74
N ILE A 297 37.97 -14.64 -17.47
CA ILE A 297 37.75 -14.70 -18.93
C ILE A 297 39.05 -15.09 -19.63
N GLN A 298 40.19 -14.55 -19.18
CA GLN A 298 41.49 -14.94 -19.69
C GLN A 298 41.78 -16.44 -19.50
N SER A 299 41.38 -17.01 -18.36
CA SER A 299 41.52 -18.46 -18.11
C SER A 299 40.65 -19.34 -19.02
N TYR A 300 39.66 -18.77 -19.71
CA TYR A 300 38.75 -19.48 -20.62
C TYR A 300 39.17 -19.41 -22.09
N ASN A 301 40.42 -19.03 -22.39
CA ASN A 301 40.94 -18.98 -23.76
C ASN A 301 40.10 -18.12 -24.72
N LEU A 302 39.75 -16.90 -24.27
CA LEU A 302 38.95 -15.92 -25.01
C LEU A 302 39.29 -15.92 -26.51
N ASP A 303 38.27 -16.10 -27.35
CA ASP A 303 38.43 -16.01 -28.80
C ASP A 303 38.75 -14.59 -29.24
N PRO A 304 39.88 -14.32 -29.92
CA PRO A 304 40.19 -12.99 -30.46
C PRO A 304 39.16 -12.46 -31.45
N ALA A 305 38.31 -13.33 -32.01
CA ALA A 305 37.18 -12.92 -32.84
C ALA A 305 36.07 -12.19 -32.04
N HIS A 306 36.04 -12.34 -30.71
CA HIS A 306 35.18 -11.53 -29.85
C HIS A 306 35.65 -10.07 -29.84
N GLY A 307 34.71 -9.13 -29.98
CA GLY A 307 35.02 -7.70 -29.98
C GLY A 307 35.68 -7.17 -31.27
N ALA A 308 35.91 -8.01 -32.29
CA ALA A 308 36.55 -7.60 -33.55
C ALA A 308 35.80 -6.48 -34.32
N HIS A 309 34.51 -6.31 -34.05
CA HIS A 309 33.69 -5.22 -34.60
C HIS A 309 33.95 -3.88 -33.92
N LEU A 310 34.43 -3.85 -32.67
CA LEU A 310 34.73 -2.61 -31.94
C LEU A 310 36.01 -1.95 -32.44
N SER A 311 36.95 -2.75 -32.94
CA SER A 311 38.15 -2.29 -33.63
C SER A 311 37.83 -1.54 -34.93
N ARG A 312 36.62 -1.72 -35.49
CA ARG A 312 36.17 -1.06 -36.74
C ARG A 312 35.45 0.28 -36.50
N SER A 313 35.06 0.58 -35.27
CA SER A 313 34.39 1.85 -34.91
C SER A 313 35.36 2.93 -34.42
N ALA A 314 36.66 2.62 -34.36
CA ALA A 314 37.72 3.53 -33.93
C ALA A 314 38.55 4.12 -35.10
N VAL A 315 38.04 4.00 -36.34
CA VAL A 315 38.62 4.59 -37.56
C VAL A 315 37.58 5.48 -38.23
#